data_AF-A0A812QDA5-F1
#
_entry.id   AF-A0A812QDA5-F1
#
_cell.length_a   1.000
_cell.length_b   1.000
_cell.length_c   1.000
_cell.angle_alpha   90.00
_cell.angle_beta   90.00
_cell.angle_gamma   90.00
#
_symmetry.space_group_name_H-M   'P 1'
#
loop_
_entity.id
_entity.type
_entity.pdbx_description
1 polymer ?
#
loop_
_entity_poly.entity_id
_entity_poly.type
_entity_poly.pdbx_seq_one_letter_code
_entity_poly.pdbx_strand_id
1 'polypeptide(L)'
;MESSGMSFLQLEQVHDRSSIRNSQDLKHFEVVRLVRSLGQKLGDHQLVLLSRRMDSMLRTEAGASADVFEKIKTMITDMISTMKENLQADATKKAYCDSEMGKASDKKATKEADMDSVSTKIDSAASKSASLKKEVADINKELAVLAETEANMTKLRQEEKSLFGKKEPETLKGMEGVKTALRSLRDFYKASGMEVTSGERKGAAGGVISRLEDVEADMAMSLSQMRSSEKTAEMGFKKDMQDMKVERSQK
;
A
#
# COMPACT_ATOMS: atom_id res chain seq x y z
N MET A 1 75.68 21.00 24.66
CA MET A 1 75.44 20.30 23.39
C MET A 1 76.14 21.08 22.29
N GLU A 2 77.43 20.78 22.09
CA GLU A 2 78.11 21.15 20.85
C GLU A 2 77.67 20.19 19.76
N SER A 3 77.40 20.72 18.56
CA SER A 3 77.62 20.00 17.30
C SER A 3 77.48 20.96 16.12
N SER A 4 78.63 21.32 15.57
CA SER A 4 78.97 21.46 14.15
C SER A 4 78.18 22.43 13.27
N GLY A 5 78.90 23.46 12.80
CA GLY A 5 78.39 24.50 11.94
C GLY A 5 78.40 24.18 10.45
N MET A 6 77.92 25.17 9.69
CA MET A 6 78.41 25.48 8.36
C MET A 6 78.69 26.99 8.31
N SER A 7 79.90 27.32 7.87
CA SER A 7 80.45 28.66 7.79
C SER A 7 79.86 29.43 6.60
N PHE A 8 79.66 30.74 6.79
CA PHE A 8 79.24 31.73 5.80
C PHE A 8 80.11 31.73 4.52
N LEU A 9 81.33 31.20 4.58
CA LEU A 9 82.25 31.03 3.44
C LEU A 9 81.88 29.90 2.47
N GLN A 10 80.88 29.08 2.79
CA GLN A 10 80.39 28.02 1.88
C GLN A 10 79.25 28.51 0.97
N LEU A 11 78.71 29.71 1.20
CA LEU A 11 77.74 30.36 0.30
C LEU A 11 78.39 31.04 -0.91
N GLU A 12 79.71 31.21 -0.91
CA GLU A 12 80.42 31.95 -1.99
C GLU A 12 80.93 31.04 -3.12
N GLN A 13 80.82 29.72 -2.98
CA GLN A 13 81.26 28.75 -4.00
C GLN A 13 80.13 28.25 -4.93
N VAL A 14 78.89 28.71 -4.76
CA VAL A 14 77.78 28.45 -5.69
C VAL A 14 77.49 29.68 -6.54
N HIS A 15 78.54 30.25 -7.13
CA HIS A 15 78.39 31.02 -8.35
C HIS A 15 78.97 30.20 -9.49
N ASP A 16 78.04 29.46 -10.09
CA ASP A 16 78.14 28.82 -11.39
C ASP A 16 78.72 29.84 -12.37
N ARG A 17 80.04 29.78 -12.58
CA ARG A 17 80.73 30.59 -13.58
C ARG A 17 80.18 30.14 -14.92
N SER A 18 79.28 30.93 -15.48
CA SER A 18 78.83 30.81 -16.85
C SER A 18 80.05 30.86 -17.76
N SER A 19 80.49 29.70 -18.23
CA SER A 19 81.52 29.58 -19.26
C SER A 19 80.91 29.96 -20.61
N ILE A 20 80.41 31.19 -20.73
CA ILE A 20 80.01 31.79 -21.99
C ILE A 20 81.31 32.22 -22.67
N ARG A 21 81.80 31.39 -23.59
CA ARG A 21 83.10 31.60 -24.25
C ARG A 21 82.93 32.26 -25.62
N ASN A 22 81.74 32.14 -26.23
CA ASN A 22 81.43 32.72 -27.53
C ASN A 22 79.98 33.26 -27.62
N SER A 23 79.64 33.92 -28.74
CA SER A 23 78.30 34.47 -28.99
C SER A 23 77.20 33.39 -29.13
N GLN A 24 77.55 32.16 -29.49
CA GLN A 24 76.59 31.04 -29.56
C GLN A 24 76.20 30.58 -28.14
N ASP A 25 77.14 30.46 -27.21
CA ASP A 25 76.90 30.11 -25.81
C ASP A 25 75.91 31.07 -25.12
N LEU A 26 76.00 32.36 -25.45
CA LEU A 26 75.08 33.39 -24.94
C LEU A 26 73.65 33.14 -25.43
N LYS A 27 73.48 32.81 -26.71
CA LYS A 27 72.18 32.48 -27.31
C LYS A 27 71.61 31.19 -26.73
N HIS A 28 72.45 30.18 -26.49
CA HIS A 28 72.05 28.92 -25.85
C HIS A 28 71.52 29.13 -24.42
N PHE A 29 72.22 29.94 -23.63
CA PHE A 29 71.79 30.29 -22.27
C PHE A 29 70.46 31.06 -22.26
N GLU A 30 70.28 31.98 -23.19
CA GLU A 30 69.05 32.77 -23.30
C GLU A 30 67.83 31.90 -23.63
N VAL A 31 67.96 30.93 -24.53
CA VAL A 31 66.90 29.96 -24.88
C VAL A 31 66.50 29.11 -23.67
N VAL A 32 67.48 28.56 -22.93
CA VAL A 32 67.20 27.77 -21.71
C VAL A 32 66.50 28.62 -20.65
N ARG A 33 66.96 29.86 -20.44
CA ARG A 33 66.34 30.79 -19.49
C ARG A 33 64.91 31.13 -19.88
N LEU A 34 64.65 31.34 -21.17
CA LEU A 34 63.32 31.64 -21.69
C LEU A 34 62.36 30.47 -21.46
N VAL A 35 62.74 29.25 -21.84
CA VAL A 35 61.94 28.04 -21.61
C VAL A 35 61.68 27.81 -20.11
N ARG A 36 62.70 27.98 -19.26
CA ARG A 36 62.57 27.86 -17.80
C ARG A 36 61.61 28.90 -17.22
N SER A 37 61.72 30.15 -17.65
CA SER A 37 60.85 31.24 -17.19
C SER A 37 59.40 31.06 -17.64
N LEU A 38 59.18 30.51 -18.85
CA LEU A 38 57.85 30.20 -19.35
C LEU A 38 57.23 29.05 -18.57
N GLY A 39 57.97 27.96 -18.32
CA GLY A 39 57.50 26.85 -17.49
C GLY A 39 57.11 27.30 -16.07
N GLN A 40 57.88 28.22 -15.47
CA GLN A 40 57.55 28.79 -14.16
C GLN A 40 56.32 29.70 -14.18
N LYS A 41 56.18 30.57 -15.19
CA LYS A 41 55.01 31.46 -15.33
C LYS A 41 53.71 30.71 -15.61
N LEU A 42 53.79 29.63 -16.39
CA LEU A 42 52.65 28.79 -16.76
C LEU A 42 52.35 27.70 -15.71
N GLY A 43 53.24 27.51 -14.72
CA GLY A 43 53.12 26.43 -13.73
C GLY A 43 53.34 25.03 -14.30
N ASP A 44 53.92 24.92 -15.49
CA ASP A 44 54.12 23.65 -16.19
C ASP A 44 55.44 22.99 -15.78
N HIS A 45 55.32 21.93 -14.98
CA HIS A 45 56.46 21.18 -14.46
C HIS A 45 57.26 20.47 -15.55
N GLN A 46 56.62 20.07 -16.67
CA GLN A 46 57.27 19.39 -17.78
C GLN A 46 58.18 20.35 -18.56
N LEU A 47 57.74 21.59 -18.79
CA LEU A 47 58.56 22.65 -19.39
C LEU A 47 59.77 23.03 -18.51
N VAL A 48 59.59 23.04 -17.19
CA VAL A 48 60.69 23.28 -16.25
C VAL A 48 61.72 22.14 -16.28
N LEU A 49 61.28 20.88 -16.32
CA LEU A 49 62.15 19.70 -16.45
C LEU A 49 62.89 19.68 -17.79
N LEU A 50 62.20 20.05 -18.88
CA LEU A 50 62.80 20.20 -20.21
C LEU A 50 63.92 21.24 -20.19
N SER A 51 63.70 22.40 -19.56
CA SER A 51 64.73 23.44 -19.44
C SER A 51 65.99 22.96 -18.71
N ARG A 52 65.86 22.05 -17.72
CA ARG A 52 67.00 21.45 -17.01
C ARG A 52 67.73 20.44 -17.89
N ARG A 53 67.00 19.69 -18.70
CA ARG A 53 67.57 18.71 -19.64
C ARG A 53 68.31 19.40 -20.80
N MET A 54 67.78 20.51 -21.31
CA MET A 54 68.44 21.37 -22.30
C MET A 54 69.74 21.95 -21.77
N ASP A 55 69.73 22.51 -20.55
CA ASP A 55 70.91 23.04 -19.86
C ASP A 55 72.02 21.99 -19.70
N SER A 56 71.63 20.75 -19.36
CA SER A 56 72.56 19.63 -19.23
C SER A 56 73.18 19.22 -20.57
N MET A 57 72.39 19.10 -21.64
CA MET A 57 72.89 18.68 -22.96
C MET A 57 73.86 19.69 -23.57
N LEU A 58 73.55 20.99 -23.41
CA LEU A 58 74.39 22.09 -23.89
C LEU A 58 75.74 22.17 -23.16
N ARG A 59 75.82 21.69 -21.90
CA ARG A 59 77.06 21.65 -21.11
C ARG A 59 77.96 20.45 -21.44
N THR A 60 77.40 19.33 -21.86
CA THR A 60 78.14 18.07 -22.09
C THR A 60 78.65 17.88 -23.52
N GLU A 61 78.00 18.44 -24.53
CA GLU A 61 78.35 18.26 -25.96
C GLU A 61 79.09 19.50 -26.54
N ALA A 62 80.28 19.83 -26.02
CA ALA A 62 81.04 21.04 -26.42
C ALA A 62 81.74 20.97 -27.81
N GLY A 63 81.31 20.08 -28.72
CA GLY A 63 82.00 19.82 -29.99
C GLY A 63 81.13 19.62 -31.25
N ALA A 64 79.79 19.59 -31.13
CA ALA A 64 78.88 19.35 -32.27
C ALA A 64 77.61 20.22 -32.15
N SER A 65 77.77 21.54 -32.27
CA SER A 65 76.72 22.54 -31.96
C SER A 65 75.44 22.48 -32.81
N ALA A 66 75.48 21.85 -33.99
CA ALA A 66 74.31 21.71 -34.86
C ALA A 66 73.34 20.61 -34.39
N ASP A 67 73.86 19.51 -33.84
CA ASP A 67 73.12 18.28 -33.52
C ASP A 67 72.33 18.41 -32.20
N VAL A 68 72.85 19.22 -31.25
CA VAL A 68 72.21 19.49 -29.95
C VAL A 68 70.87 20.22 -30.12
N PHE A 69 70.79 21.19 -31.04
CA PHE A 69 69.56 21.95 -31.27
C PHE A 69 68.49 21.16 -32.02
N GLU A 70 68.89 20.25 -32.91
CA GLU A 70 67.96 19.30 -33.51
C GLU A 70 67.35 18.40 -32.44
N LYS A 71 68.16 17.78 -31.57
CA LYS A 71 67.66 16.97 -30.43
C LYS A 71 66.68 17.74 -29.55
N ILE A 72 66.95 19.00 -29.25
CA ILE A 72 66.06 19.87 -28.45
C ILE A 72 64.74 20.13 -29.18
N LYS A 73 64.78 20.44 -30.48
CA LYS A 73 63.57 20.61 -31.30
C LYS A 73 62.76 19.32 -31.37
N THR A 74 63.40 18.18 -31.54
CA THR A 74 62.75 16.87 -31.51
C THR A 74 62.08 16.63 -30.16
N MET A 75 62.78 16.87 -29.05
CA MET A 75 62.22 16.69 -27.70
C MET A 75 61.04 17.64 -27.40
N ILE A 76 61.09 18.89 -27.86
CA ILE A 76 59.96 19.83 -27.79
C ILE A 76 58.79 19.32 -28.64
N THR A 77 59.07 18.84 -29.85
CA THR A 77 58.06 18.32 -30.78
C THR A 77 57.39 17.07 -30.23
N ASP A 78 58.16 16.15 -29.64
CA ASP A 78 57.68 14.96 -28.96
C ASP A 78 56.81 15.33 -27.76
N MET A 79 57.24 16.29 -26.93
CA MET A 79 56.45 16.74 -25.77
C MET A 79 55.14 17.41 -26.19
N ILE A 80 55.13 18.18 -27.28
CA ILE A 80 53.91 18.75 -27.87
C ILE A 80 53.01 17.63 -28.41
N SER A 81 53.58 16.61 -29.05
CA SER A 81 52.82 15.46 -29.54
C SER A 81 52.15 14.70 -28.40
N THR A 82 52.92 14.37 -27.34
CA THR A 82 52.41 13.71 -26.14
C THR A 82 51.35 14.55 -25.43
N MET A 83 51.51 15.87 -25.35
CA MET A 83 50.49 16.76 -24.78
C MET A 83 49.20 16.77 -25.61
N LYS A 84 49.30 16.80 -26.94
CA LYS A 84 48.13 16.73 -27.82
C LYS A 84 47.39 15.40 -27.69
N GLU A 85 48.12 14.29 -27.64
CA GLU A 85 47.55 12.95 -27.41
C GLU A 85 46.86 12.85 -26.04
N ASN A 86 47.52 13.33 -24.98
CA ASN A 86 46.95 13.32 -23.63
C ASN A 86 45.70 14.20 -23.52
N LEU A 87 45.71 15.40 -24.13
CA LEU A 87 44.53 16.28 -24.18
C LEU A 87 43.36 15.60 -24.91
N GLN A 88 43.65 14.86 -25.99
CA GLN A 88 42.63 14.12 -26.73
C GLN A 88 42.10 12.93 -25.92
N ALA A 89 42.97 12.20 -25.22
CA ALA A 89 42.59 11.12 -24.32
C ALA A 89 41.77 11.61 -23.11
N ASP A 90 42.12 12.77 -22.54
CA ASP A 90 41.38 13.36 -21.44
C ASP A 90 40.03 13.93 -21.89
N ALA A 91 39.97 14.55 -23.08
CA ALA A 91 38.70 15.00 -23.66
C ALA A 91 37.74 13.83 -23.90
N THR A 92 38.23 12.71 -24.42
CA THR A 92 37.42 11.50 -24.64
C THR A 92 37.00 10.85 -23.32
N LYS A 93 37.89 10.75 -22.33
CA LYS A 93 37.53 10.26 -20.98
C LYS A 93 36.52 11.16 -20.28
N LYS A 94 36.69 12.48 -20.36
CA LYS A 94 35.73 13.44 -19.80
C LYS A 94 34.36 13.28 -20.44
N ALA A 95 34.29 13.19 -21.78
CA ALA A 95 33.04 12.94 -22.48
C ALA A 95 32.39 11.61 -22.06
N TYR A 96 33.17 10.57 -21.85
CA TYR A 96 32.68 9.29 -21.33
C TYR A 96 32.14 9.41 -19.90
N CYS A 97 32.90 10.03 -18.99
CA CYS A 97 32.46 10.25 -17.60
C CYS A 97 31.19 11.09 -17.54
N ASP A 98 31.12 12.20 -18.27
CA ASP A 98 29.94 13.07 -18.32
C ASP A 98 28.71 12.30 -18.85
N SER A 99 28.91 11.47 -19.89
CA SER A 99 27.83 10.64 -20.46
C SER A 99 27.34 9.57 -19.50
N GLU A 100 28.24 8.81 -18.88
CA GLU A 100 27.86 7.74 -17.96
C GLU A 100 27.27 8.28 -16.66
N MET A 101 27.77 9.40 -16.14
CA MET A 101 27.18 10.09 -14.99
C MET A 101 25.76 10.60 -15.29
N GLY A 102 25.53 11.14 -16.49
CA GLY A 102 24.19 11.52 -16.95
C GLY A 102 23.24 10.33 -16.98
N LYS A 103 23.64 9.23 -17.65
CA LYS A 103 22.84 8.00 -17.69
C LYS A 103 22.57 7.42 -16.30
N ALA A 104 23.55 7.47 -15.40
CA ALA A 104 23.40 6.99 -14.04
C ALA A 104 22.42 7.87 -13.24
N SER A 105 22.49 9.20 -13.40
CA SER A 105 21.55 10.15 -12.80
C SER A 105 20.12 9.91 -13.27
N ASP A 106 19.91 9.74 -14.58
CA ASP A 106 18.57 9.49 -15.14
C ASP A 106 18.00 8.15 -14.65
N LYS A 107 18.82 7.10 -14.62
CA LYS A 107 18.44 5.80 -14.06
C LYS A 107 18.10 5.90 -12.57
N LYS A 108 18.88 6.67 -11.80
CA LYS A 108 18.61 6.89 -10.38
C LYS A 108 17.28 7.60 -10.18
N ALA A 109 17.03 8.70 -10.89
CA ALA A 109 15.77 9.45 -10.81
C ALA A 109 14.56 8.57 -11.18
N THR A 110 14.69 7.75 -12.25
CA THR A 110 13.64 6.80 -12.64
C THR A 110 13.39 5.77 -11.54
N LYS A 111 14.44 5.23 -10.92
CA LYS A 111 14.31 4.24 -9.85
C LYS A 111 13.75 4.83 -8.56
N GLU A 112 14.09 6.07 -8.22
CA GLU A 112 13.48 6.79 -7.09
C GLU A 112 11.98 7.01 -7.34
N ALA A 113 11.59 7.44 -8.54
CA ALA A 113 10.18 7.56 -8.92
C ALA A 113 9.43 6.21 -8.88
N ASP A 114 10.06 5.12 -9.33
CA ASP A 114 9.52 3.76 -9.22
C ASP A 114 9.30 3.38 -7.75
N MET A 115 10.26 3.69 -6.86
CA MET A 115 10.16 3.41 -5.43
C MET A 115 9.04 4.18 -4.76
N ASP A 116 8.90 5.47 -5.05
CA ASP A 116 7.81 6.30 -4.51
C ASP A 116 6.44 5.78 -4.99
N SER A 117 6.35 5.38 -6.27
CA SER A 117 5.14 4.76 -6.82
C SER A 117 4.79 3.44 -6.12
N VAL A 118 5.77 2.57 -5.91
CA VAL A 118 5.59 1.30 -5.21
C VAL A 118 5.22 1.53 -3.75
N SER A 119 5.87 2.47 -3.06
CA SER A 119 5.54 2.82 -1.67
C SER A 119 4.10 3.28 -1.54
N THR A 120 3.66 4.19 -2.42
CA THR A 120 2.26 4.68 -2.43
C THR A 120 1.26 3.54 -2.67
N LYS A 121 1.59 2.58 -3.55
CA LYS A 121 0.76 1.39 -3.78
C LYS A 121 0.72 0.47 -2.57
N ILE A 122 1.85 0.30 -1.87
CA ILE A 122 1.93 -0.48 -0.63
C ILE A 122 1.04 0.15 0.44
N ASP A 123 1.11 1.45 0.65
CA ASP A 123 0.30 2.16 1.65
C ASP A 123 -1.21 2.06 1.34
N SER A 124 -1.57 2.19 0.07
CA SER A 124 -2.95 1.99 -0.40
C SER A 124 -3.43 0.54 -0.16
N ALA A 125 -2.60 -0.44 -0.50
CA ALA A 125 -2.92 -1.85 -0.31
C ALA A 125 -3.01 -2.23 1.18
N ALA A 126 -2.14 -1.69 2.03
CA ALA A 126 -2.16 -1.88 3.47
C ALA A 126 -3.45 -1.31 4.08
N SER A 127 -3.85 -0.10 3.66
CA SER A 127 -5.10 0.53 4.09
C SER A 127 -6.33 -0.29 3.67
N LYS A 128 -6.37 -0.75 2.42
CA LYS A 128 -7.44 -1.64 1.93
C LYS A 128 -7.47 -2.97 2.68
N SER A 129 -6.32 -3.57 2.95
CA SER A 129 -6.21 -4.81 3.73
C SER A 129 -6.76 -4.63 5.15
N ALA A 130 -6.46 -3.50 5.80
CA ALA A 130 -7.02 -3.18 7.11
C ALA A 130 -8.55 -2.99 7.07
N SER A 131 -9.08 -2.29 6.06
CA SER A 131 -10.54 -2.13 5.86
C SER A 131 -11.22 -3.48 5.66
N LEU A 132 -10.71 -4.30 4.73
CA LEU A 132 -11.25 -5.61 4.43
C LEU A 132 -11.24 -6.54 5.64
N LYS A 133 -10.19 -6.51 6.48
CA LYS A 133 -10.16 -7.28 7.74
C LYS A 133 -11.26 -6.84 8.70
N LYS A 134 -11.54 -5.54 8.79
CA LYS A 134 -12.62 -5.01 9.62
C LYS A 134 -13.98 -5.43 9.07
N GLU A 135 -14.20 -5.28 7.76
CA GLU A 135 -15.43 -5.69 7.08
C GLU A 135 -15.70 -7.19 7.28
N VAL A 136 -14.68 -8.05 7.13
CA VAL A 136 -14.79 -9.50 7.40
C VAL A 136 -15.17 -9.76 8.86
N ALA A 137 -14.58 -9.05 9.81
CA ALA A 137 -14.92 -9.21 11.22
C ALA A 137 -16.36 -8.80 11.52
N ASP A 138 -16.84 -7.72 10.89
CA ASP A 138 -18.21 -7.22 11.09
C ASP A 138 -19.24 -8.14 10.38
N ILE A 139 -18.98 -8.57 9.14
CA ILE A 139 -19.81 -9.57 8.44
C ILE A 139 -19.94 -10.86 9.25
N ASN A 140 -18.85 -11.35 9.84
CA ASN A 140 -18.90 -12.56 10.68
C ASN A 140 -19.78 -12.39 11.93
N LYS A 141 -19.72 -11.22 12.59
CA LYS A 141 -20.62 -10.91 13.71
C LYS A 141 -22.07 -10.88 13.26
N GLU A 142 -22.34 -10.23 12.14
CA GLU A 142 -23.70 -10.15 11.60
C GLU A 142 -24.23 -11.53 11.19
N LEU A 143 -23.40 -12.42 10.63
CA LEU A 143 -23.77 -13.80 10.34
C LEU A 143 -24.07 -14.61 11.61
N ALA A 144 -23.32 -14.38 12.68
CA ALA A 144 -23.58 -15.03 13.97
C ALA A 144 -24.92 -14.56 14.57
N VAL A 145 -25.19 -13.26 14.55
CA VAL A 145 -26.48 -12.70 14.97
C VAL A 145 -27.62 -13.25 14.11
N LEU A 146 -27.44 -13.30 12.79
CA LEU A 146 -28.44 -13.84 11.87
C LEU A 146 -28.72 -15.34 12.12
N ALA A 147 -27.71 -16.12 12.48
CA ALA A 147 -27.90 -17.52 12.84
C ALA A 147 -28.65 -17.68 14.18
N GLU A 148 -28.36 -16.82 15.16
CA GLU A 148 -29.07 -16.82 16.44
C GLU A 148 -30.54 -16.41 16.27
N THR A 149 -30.82 -15.39 15.46
CA THR A 149 -32.21 -14.96 15.17
C THR A 149 -32.98 -16.05 14.42
N GLU A 150 -32.36 -16.72 13.44
CA GLU A 150 -32.95 -17.85 12.73
C GLU A 150 -33.33 -18.99 13.69
N ALA A 151 -32.44 -19.33 14.63
CA ALA A 151 -32.69 -20.37 15.63
C ALA A 151 -33.83 -19.99 16.58
N ASN A 152 -33.84 -18.75 17.08
CA ASN A 152 -34.88 -18.25 17.97
C ASN A 152 -36.25 -18.20 17.28
N MET A 153 -36.31 -17.69 16.05
CA MET A 153 -37.54 -17.66 15.25
C MET A 153 -38.08 -19.07 14.98
N THR A 154 -37.20 -20.01 14.63
CA THR A 154 -37.58 -21.41 14.40
C THR A 154 -38.13 -22.06 15.66
N LYS A 155 -37.50 -21.81 16.81
CA LYS A 155 -37.97 -22.32 18.11
C LYS A 155 -39.34 -21.76 18.47
N LEU A 156 -39.52 -20.45 18.38
CA LEU A 156 -40.82 -19.80 18.64
C LEU A 156 -41.91 -20.36 17.71
N ARG A 157 -41.60 -20.53 16.42
CA ARG A 157 -42.57 -21.09 15.47
C ARG A 157 -42.98 -22.52 15.83
N GLN A 158 -42.04 -23.35 16.29
CA GLN A 158 -42.35 -24.71 16.76
C GLN A 158 -43.24 -24.68 18.01
N GLU A 159 -42.96 -23.80 18.96
CA GLU A 159 -43.76 -23.61 20.18
C GLU A 159 -45.19 -23.14 19.84
N GLU A 160 -45.33 -22.11 19.00
CA GLU A 160 -46.61 -21.59 18.54
C GLU A 160 -47.45 -22.66 17.83
N LYS A 161 -46.84 -23.40 16.88
CA LYS A 161 -47.51 -24.47 16.15
C LYS A 161 -47.98 -25.59 17.08
N SER A 162 -47.16 -25.94 18.06
CA SER A 162 -47.50 -26.95 19.07
C SER A 162 -48.67 -26.50 19.94
N LEU A 163 -48.67 -25.24 20.39
CA LEU A 163 -49.77 -24.66 21.15
C LEU A 163 -51.06 -24.59 20.34
N PHE A 164 -51.00 -24.19 19.07
CA PHE A 164 -52.15 -24.19 18.17
C PHE A 164 -52.71 -25.61 17.99
N GLY A 165 -51.85 -26.59 17.75
CA GLY A 165 -52.23 -28.01 17.61
C GLY A 165 -52.91 -28.61 18.84
N LYS A 166 -52.73 -28.02 20.04
CA LYS A 166 -53.46 -28.39 21.25
C LYS A 166 -54.75 -27.58 21.43
N LYS A 167 -54.68 -26.26 21.24
CA LYS A 167 -55.81 -25.35 21.48
C LYS A 167 -56.96 -25.52 20.48
N GLU A 168 -56.65 -25.77 19.22
CA GLU A 168 -57.65 -25.96 18.17
C GLU A 168 -58.58 -27.16 18.47
N PRO A 169 -58.08 -28.39 18.71
CA PRO A 169 -58.94 -29.52 19.02
C PRO A 169 -59.65 -29.39 20.38
N GLU A 170 -59.02 -28.76 21.38
CA GLU A 170 -59.67 -28.49 22.67
C GLU A 170 -60.88 -27.56 22.50
N THR A 171 -60.73 -26.52 21.69
CA THR A 171 -61.82 -25.58 21.40
C THR A 171 -62.92 -26.25 20.58
N LEU A 172 -62.57 -27.08 19.59
CA LEU A 172 -63.55 -27.88 18.83
C LEU A 172 -64.34 -28.84 19.73
N LYS A 173 -63.67 -29.58 20.62
CA LYS A 173 -64.34 -30.46 21.60
C LYS A 173 -65.24 -29.66 22.54
N GLY A 174 -64.79 -28.49 23.00
CA GLY A 174 -65.59 -27.59 23.82
C GLY A 174 -66.85 -27.12 23.09
N MET A 175 -66.73 -26.74 21.81
CA MET A 175 -67.88 -26.37 20.96
C MET A 175 -68.87 -27.53 20.79
N GLU A 176 -68.39 -28.76 20.57
CA GLU A 176 -69.25 -29.95 20.50
C GLU A 176 -69.99 -30.21 21.81
N GLY A 177 -69.32 -30.00 22.95
CA GLY A 177 -69.92 -30.09 24.28
C GLY A 177 -71.04 -29.07 24.48
N VAL A 178 -70.80 -27.80 24.12
CA VAL A 178 -71.82 -26.73 24.19
C VAL A 178 -73.01 -27.03 23.29
N LYS A 179 -72.78 -27.49 22.04
CA LYS A 179 -73.84 -27.92 21.13
C LYS A 179 -74.69 -29.05 21.70
N THR A 180 -74.05 -30.04 22.32
CA THR A 180 -74.74 -31.18 22.95
C THR A 180 -75.57 -30.74 24.16
N ALA A 181 -75.05 -29.81 24.97
CA ALA A 181 -75.79 -29.22 26.09
C ALA A 181 -77.00 -28.41 25.61
N LEU A 182 -76.83 -27.57 24.58
CA LEU A 182 -77.91 -26.81 23.95
C LEU A 182 -79.03 -27.73 23.44
N ARG A 183 -78.67 -28.82 22.75
CA ARG A 183 -79.65 -29.82 22.28
C ARG A 183 -80.42 -30.45 23.45
N SER A 184 -79.71 -30.90 24.48
CA SER A 184 -80.32 -31.56 25.65
C SER A 184 -81.26 -30.61 26.40
N LEU A 185 -80.88 -29.34 26.57
CA LEU A 185 -81.73 -28.32 27.19
C LEU A 185 -82.99 -28.04 26.38
N ARG A 186 -82.87 -27.87 25.06
CA ARG A 186 -84.03 -27.67 24.17
C ARG A 186 -84.98 -28.87 24.23
N ASP A 187 -84.46 -30.09 24.18
CA ASP A 187 -85.26 -31.33 24.26
C ASP A 187 -86.00 -31.43 25.62
N PHE A 188 -85.34 -31.09 26.73
CA PHE A 188 -85.93 -31.09 28.07
C PHE A 188 -87.07 -30.07 28.24
N TYR A 189 -86.88 -28.83 27.80
CA TYR A 189 -87.91 -27.79 27.92
C TYR A 189 -89.09 -28.05 26.98
N LYS A 190 -88.83 -28.55 25.77
CA LYS A 190 -89.87 -28.98 24.84
C LYS A 190 -90.73 -30.11 25.42
N ALA A 191 -90.11 -31.09 26.08
CA ALA A 191 -90.83 -32.16 26.77
C ALA A 191 -91.70 -31.65 27.95
N SER A 192 -91.34 -30.50 28.52
CA SER A 192 -92.09 -29.83 29.60
C SER A 192 -93.20 -28.90 29.11
N GLY A 193 -93.51 -28.91 27.80
CA GLY A 193 -94.53 -28.06 27.19
C GLY A 193 -94.11 -26.58 26.99
N MET A 194 -92.83 -26.26 27.22
CA MET A 194 -92.26 -24.93 27.02
C MET A 194 -91.37 -24.94 25.78
N GLU A 195 -91.85 -24.34 24.70
CA GLU A 195 -91.03 -24.16 23.50
C GLU A 195 -90.14 -22.93 23.69
N VAL A 196 -88.82 -23.16 23.71
CA VAL A 196 -87.81 -22.09 23.76
C VAL A 196 -87.17 -22.01 22.39
N THR A 197 -87.46 -20.95 21.64
CA THR A 197 -86.85 -20.71 20.33
C THR A 197 -85.54 -19.92 20.46
N SER A 198 -84.63 -20.08 19.50
CA SER A 198 -83.34 -19.38 19.51
C SER A 198 -83.53 -17.86 19.55
N GLY A 199 -82.80 -17.18 20.43
CA GLY A 199 -82.90 -15.74 20.64
C GLY A 199 -84.04 -15.26 21.55
N GLU A 200 -84.94 -16.12 22.04
CA GLU A 200 -85.98 -15.72 22.98
C GLU A 200 -85.51 -15.76 24.44
N ARG A 201 -85.46 -14.57 25.07
CA ARG A 201 -85.16 -14.43 26.51
C ARG A 201 -86.42 -14.46 27.38
N LYS A 202 -87.28 -15.47 27.19
CA LYS A 202 -88.50 -15.66 28.02
C LYS A 202 -88.22 -16.64 29.17
N GLY A 203 -88.29 -16.13 30.41
CA GLY A 203 -88.08 -16.92 31.62
C GLY A 203 -86.62 -17.39 31.82
N ALA A 204 -86.38 -18.11 32.93
CA ALA A 204 -85.05 -18.60 33.27
C ALA A 204 -84.49 -19.59 32.21
N ALA A 205 -85.36 -20.39 31.58
CA ALA A 205 -85.01 -21.36 30.54
C ALA A 205 -84.44 -20.70 29.27
N GLY A 206 -85.12 -19.68 28.73
CA GLY A 206 -84.66 -18.92 27.56
C GLY A 206 -83.39 -18.13 27.83
N GLY A 207 -83.21 -17.61 29.05
CA GLY A 207 -81.99 -16.93 29.46
C GLY A 207 -80.75 -17.83 29.43
N VAL A 208 -80.85 -19.07 29.92
CA VAL A 208 -79.73 -20.04 29.92
C VAL A 208 -79.36 -20.50 28.51
N ILE A 209 -80.36 -20.79 27.67
CA ILE A 209 -80.14 -21.19 26.27
C ILE A 209 -79.50 -20.04 25.49
N SER A 210 -79.99 -18.81 25.62
CA SER A 210 -79.40 -17.63 24.97
C SER A 210 -77.94 -17.42 25.35
N ARG A 211 -77.56 -17.61 26.63
CA ARG A 211 -76.15 -17.48 27.03
C ARG A 211 -75.25 -18.57 26.46
N LEU A 212 -75.75 -19.80 26.32
CA LEU A 212 -74.99 -20.89 25.71
C LEU A 212 -74.88 -20.71 24.18
N GLU A 213 -75.89 -20.13 23.53
CA GLU A 213 -75.82 -19.70 22.13
C GLU A 213 -74.76 -18.59 21.93
N ASP A 214 -74.71 -17.61 22.84
CA ASP A 214 -73.67 -16.56 22.84
C ASP A 214 -72.27 -17.18 23.00
N VAL A 215 -72.10 -18.12 23.94
CA VAL A 215 -70.82 -18.84 24.15
C VAL A 215 -70.43 -19.67 22.92
N GLU A 216 -71.36 -20.35 22.25
CA GLU A 216 -71.08 -21.09 21.01
C GLU A 216 -70.58 -20.14 19.90
N ALA A 217 -71.24 -19.00 19.74
CA ALA A 217 -70.84 -17.97 18.78
C ALA A 217 -69.44 -17.41 19.09
N ASP A 218 -69.16 -17.09 20.35
CA ASP A 218 -67.85 -16.60 20.80
C ASP A 218 -66.74 -17.64 20.56
N MET A 219 -67.00 -18.92 20.82
CA MET A 219 -66.06 -20.01 20.53
C MET A 219 -65.83 -20.18 19.03
N ALA A 220 -66.87 -20.06 18.20
CA ALA A 220 -66.74 -20.10 16.74
C ALA A 220 -65.90 -18.93 16.22
N MET A 221 -66.12 -17.72 16.74
CA MET A 221 -65.30 -16.55 16.43
C MET A 221 -63.85 -16.76 16.87
N SER A 222 -63.62 -17.21 18.10
CA SER A 222 -62.29 -17.49 18.64
C SER A 222 -61.54 -18.52 17.79
N LEU A 223 -62.19 -19.60 17.36
CA LEU A 223 -61.61 -20.61 16.48
C LEU A 223 -61.20 -20.02 15.12
N SER A 224 -62.06 -19.18 14.54
CA SER A 224 -61.76 -18.50 13.28
C SER A 224 -60.55 -17.57 13.40
N GLN A 225 -60.44 -16.84 14.52
CA GLN A 225 -59.33 -15.95 14.80
C GLN A 225 -58.03 -16.72 15.07
N MET A 226 -58.08 -17.83 15.79
CA MET A 226 -56.93 -18.72 15.99
C MET A 226 -56.42 -19.27 14.66
N ARG A 227 -57.30 -19.73 13.76
CA ARG A 227 -56.88 -20.22 12.43
C ARG A 227 -56.29 -19.12 11.57
N SER A 228 -56.88 -17.93 11.60
CA SER A 228 -56.39 -16.77 10.84
C SER A 228 -55.02 -16.31 11.34
N SER A 229 -54.83 -16.25 12.65
CA SER A 229 -53.54 -15.89 13.28
C SER A 229 -52.46 -16.92 12.98
N GLU A 230 -52.75 -18.22 13.09
CA GLU A 230 -51.79 -19.28 12.73
C GLU A 230 -51.38 -19.21 11.26
N LYS A 231 -52.32 -19.00 10.34
CA LYS A 231 -52.03 -18.84 8.92
C LYS A 231 -51.13 -17.62 8.66
N THR A 232 -51.42 -16.51 9.33
CA THR A 232 -50.62 -15.28 9.21
C THR A 232 -49.22 -15.46 9.76
N ALA A 233 -49.08 -16.11 10.92
CA ALA A 233 -47.79 -16.45 11.54
C ALA A 233 -46.96 -17.38 10.64
N GLU A 234 -47.58 -18.39 10.02
CA GLU A 234 -46.89 -19.29 9.10
C GLU A 234 -46.38 -18.57 7.85
N MET A 235 -47.20 -17.68 7.26
CA MET A 235 -46.79 -16.89 6.10
C MET A 235 -45.67 -15.90 6.47
N GLY A 236 -45.78 -15.23 7.62
CA GLY A 236 -44.75 -14.33 8.14
C GLY A 236 -43.42 -15.06 8.32
N PHE A 237 -43.43 -16.19 9.04
CA PHE A 237 -42.23 -17.00 9.24
C PHE A 237 -41.58 -17.45 7.93
N LYS A 238 -42.37 -17.90 6.94
CA LYS A 238 -41.82 -18.29 5.62
C LYS A 238 -41.15 -17.12 4.92
N LYS A 239 -41.75 -15.93 4.99
CA LYS A 239 -41.18 -14.71 4.42
C LYS A 239 -39.89 -14.32 5.14
N ASP A 240 -39.91 -14.27 6.46
CA ASP A 240 -38.74 -13.90 7.26
C ASP A 240 -37.56 -14.85 7.01
N MET A 241 -37.82 -16.16 6.93
CA MET A 241 -36.80 -17.17 6.58
C MET A 241 -36.25 -16.99 5.16
N GLN A 242 -37.08 -16.58 4.21
CA GLN A 242 -36.63 -16.27 2.86
C GLN A 242 -35.77 -15.00 2.84
N ASP A 243 -36.19 -13.95 3.54
CA ASP A 243 -35.46 -12.68 3.64
C ASP A 243 -34.09 -12.91 4.31
N MET A 244 -34.02 -13.68 5.40
CA MET A 244 -32.76 -14.07 6.05
C MET A 244 -31.84 -14.88 5.13
N LYS A 245 -32.40 -15.78 4.28
CA LYS A 245 -31.62 -16.54 3.31
C LYS A 245 -31.02 -15.64 2.23
N VAL A 246 -31.79 -14.65 1.76
CA VAL A 246 -31.29 -13.65 0.81
C VAL A 246 -30.20 -12.80 1.45
N GLU A 247 -30.42 -12.31 2.68
CA GLU A 247 -29.43 -11.53 3.42
C GLU A 247 -28.12 -12.31 3.61
N ARG A 248 -28.20 -13.60 3.99
CA ARG A 248 -27.02 -14.47 4.12
C ARG A 248 -26.28 -14.65 2.80
N SER A 249 -26.97 -14.65 1.66
CA SER A 249 -26.33 -14.80 0.34
C SER A 249 -25.68 -13.52 -0.20
N GLN A 250 -26.03 -12.36 0.37
CA GLN A 250 -25.48 -11.06 -0.03
C GLN A 250 -24.23 -10.66 0.79
N LYS A 251 -23.99 -11.33 1.91
CA LYS A 251 -22.81 -11.17 2.78
C LYS A 251 -21.70 -12.11 2.35
#